data_AF-A0A3D2X9H6-F1
#
_entry.id   AF-A0A3D2X9H6-F1
#
_cell.length_a   1.000
_cell.length_b   1.000
_cell.length_c   1.000
_cell.angle_alpha   90.00
_cell.angle_beta   90.00
_cell.angle_gamma   90.00
#
_symmetry.space_group_name_H-M   'P 1'
#
loop_
_entity.id
_entity.type
_entity.pdbx_description
1 polymer ?
#
loop_
_entity_poly.entity_id
_entity_poly.type
_entity_poly.pdbx_seq_one_letter_code
_entity_poly.pdbx_strand_id
1 'polypeptide(L)' 'MSNKEIIIQLLDKIPDYKIGYVLAYIQGITADEEADDIFCERMYQNYLDDKDIEKDKAYSLDECKKEWGID' A
#
# COMPACT_ATOMS: atom_id res chain seq x y z
N MET A 1 5.52 18.12 30.90
CA MET A 1 4.85 16.95 30.30
C MET A 1 5.03 17.05 28.80
N SER A 2 5.69 16.05 28.21
CA SER A 2 5.96 15.98 26.77
C SER A 2 4.72 15.51 26.01
N ASN A 3 4.67 15.80 24.71
CA ASN A 3 3.60 15.31 23.83
C ASN A 3 3.46 13.78 23.89
N LYS A 4 4.58 13.05 24.02
CA LYS A 4 4.58 11.59 24.16
C LYS A 4 3.86 11.12 25.43
N GLU A 5 4.12 11.77 26.57
CA GLU A 5 3.47 11.45 27.84
C GLU A 5 1.96 11.74 27.79
N ILE A 6 1.55 12.83 27.10
CA ILE A 6 0.14 13.16 26.89
C ILE A 6 -0.54 12.09 26.04
N ILE A 7 0.08 11.65 24.95
CA ILE A 7 -0.44 10.60 24.07
C ILE A 7 -0.67 9.30 24.86
N ILE A 8 0.31 8.86 25.65
CA ILE A 8 0.19 7.63 26.46
C ILE A 8 -1.00 7.72 27.42
N GLN A 9 -1.19 8.85 28.11
CA GLN A 9 -2.33 9.04 29.02
C GLN A 9 -3.68 9.08 28.30
N LEU A 10 -3.71 9.51 27.04
CA LEU A 10 -4.93 9.52 26.25
C LEU A 10 -5.34 8.11 25.84
N LEU A 11 -4.39 7.20 25.58
CA LEU A 11 -4.67 5.82 25.19
C LEU A 11 -5.57 5.10 26.21
N ASP A 12 -5.33 5.32 27.51
CA ASP A 12 -6.14 4.71 28.60
C ASP A 12 -7.60 5.17 28.63
N LYS A 13 -7.92 6.28 27.94
CA LYS A 13 -9.28 6.86 27.88
C LYS A 13 -10.03 6.48 26.60
N ILE A 14 -9.38 5.78 25.68
CA ILE A 14 -9.98 5.43 24.39
C ILE A 14 -10.86 4.19 24.57
N PRO A 15 -12.12 4.22 24.13
CA PRO A 15 -12.95 3.03 24.13
C PRO A 15 -12.35 1.92 23.26
N ASP A 16 -12.43 0.66 23.69
CA ASP A 16 -11.84 -0.50 23.00
C ASP A 16 -12.20 -0.57 21.51
N TYR A 17 -13.45 -0.32 21.14
CA TYR A 17 -13.89 -0.35 19.74
C TYR A 17 -13.24 0.73 18.85
N LYS A 18 -12.55 1.71 19.43
CA LYS A 18 -11.80 2.76 18.72
C LYS A 18 -10.29 2.54 18.74
N ILE A 19 -9.77 1.62 19.55
CA ILE A 19 -8.32 1.42 19.69
C ILE A 19 -7.69 0.97 18.36
N GLY A 20 -8.45 0.23 17.54
CA GLY A 20 -8.02 -0.19 16.20
C GLY A 20 -7.70 0.97 15.27
N TYR A 21 -8.45 2.09 15.34
CA TYR A 21 -8.17 3.27 14.52
C TYR A 21 -6.85 3.94 14.92
N VAL A 22 -6.56 3.99 16.21
CA VAL A 22 -5.31 4.57 16.74
C VAL A 22 -4.13 3.71 16.34
N LEU A 23 -4.27 2.39 16.48
CA LEU A 23 -3.26 1.43 16.04
C LEU A 23 -2.97 1.59 14.55
N ALA A 24 -4.00 1.65 13.70
CA ALA A 24 -3.84 1.82 12.26
C ALA A 24 -3.12 3.12 11.90
N TYR A 25 -3.46 4.24 12.55
CA TYR A 25 -2.80 5.51 12.31
C TYR A 25 -1.32 5.49 12.70
N ILE A 26 -1.00 4.95 13.88
CA ILE A 26 0.39 4.82 14.33
C ILE A 26 1.16 3.91 13.37
N GLN A 27 0.59 2.75 13.01
CA GLN A 27 1.21 1.82 12.05
C GLN A 27 1.48 2.50 10.71
N GLY A 28 0.54 3.30 10.20
CA GLY A 28 0.71 4.06 8.95
C GLY A 28 1.87 5.05 9.02
N ILE A 29 1.93 5.91 10.05
CA ILE A 29 3.02 6.91 10.16
C ILE A 29 4.37 6.30 10.54
N THR A 30 4.37 5.08 11.09
CA THR A 30 5.61 4.33 11.39
C THR A 30 6.03 3.42 10.25
N ALA A 31 5.19 3.29 9.21
CA ALA A 31 5.57 2.57 8.01
C ALA A 31 6.74 3.31 7.34
N ASP A 32 7.68 2.55 6.82
CA ASP A 32 8.84 3.07 6.11
C ASP A 32 8.40 3.44 4.68
N GLU A 33 7.78 4.61 4.53
CA GLU A 33 7.33 5.13 3.22
C GLU A 33 8.51 5.23 2.23
N GLU A 34 9.74 5.46 2.71
CA GLU A 34 10.93 5.52 1.85
C GLU A 34 11.25 4.15 1.23
N ALA A 35 11.08 3.06 1.97
CA ALA A 35 11.22 1.71 1.42
C ALA A 35 10.18 1.41 0.34
N ASP A 36 8.93 1.85 0.54
CA ASP A 36 7.86 1.71 -0.44
C ASP A 36 8.12 2.55 -1.70
N ASP A 37 8.60 3.78 -1.54
CA ASP A 37 8.99 4.66 -2.65
C ASP A 37 10.12 4.03 -3.49
N ILE A 38 11.19 3.55 -2.84
CA ILE A 38 12.30 2.87 -3.50
C ILE A 38 11.82 1.61 -4.24
N PHE A 39 10.91 0.85 -3.64
CA PHE A 39 10.34 -0.33 -4.25
C PHE A 39 9.51 0.00 -5.49
N CYS A 40 8.62 1.00 -5.39
CA CYS A 40 7.76 1.44 -6.49
C CYS A 40 8.57 2.02 -7.65
N GLU A 41 9.58 2.85 -7.37
CA GLU A 41 10.45 3.39 -8.39
C GLU A 41 11.24 2.29 -9.10
N ARG A 42 11.78 1.31 -8.36
CA ARG A 42 12.45 0.16 -8.98
C ARG A 42 11.52 -0.65 -9.87
N MET A 43 10.28 -0.89 -9.44
CA MET A 43 9.29 -1.62 -10.25
C MET A 43 9.01 -0.87 -11.56
N TYR A 44 8.86 0.45 -11.50
CA TYR A 44 8.65 1.29 -12.67
C TYR A 44 9.85 1.27 -13.63
N GLN A 45 11.07 1.45 -13.11
CA GLN A 45 12.27 1.39 -13.94
C GLN A 45 12.45 0.01 -14.59
N ASN A 46 12.20 -1.08 -13.85
CA ASN A 46 12.24 -2.43 -14.41
C ASN A 46 11.28 -2.58 -15.60
N TYR A 47 10.06 -2.05 -15.51
CA TYR A 47 9.10 -2.04 -16.62
C TYR A 47 9.61 -1.25 -17.83
N LEU A 48 10.18 -0.05 -17.60
CA LEU A 48 10.75 0.78 -18.67
C LEU A 48 11.95 0.11 -19.35
N ASP A 49 12.80 -0.57 -18.57
CA ASP A 49 14.02 -1.22 -19.06
C ASP A 49 13.76 -2.57 -19.74
N ASP A 50 12.58 -3.16 -19.51
CA ASP A 50 12.17 -4.42 -20.12
C ASP A 50 12.28 -4.34 -21.65
N LYS A 51 12.92 -5.35 -22.25
CA LYS A 51 13.18 -5.48 -23.69
C LYS A 51 12.09 -6.25 -24.41
N ASP A 52 11.07 -6.75 -23.70
CA ASP A 52 9.90 -7.34 -24.33
C ASP A 52 9.19 -6.30 -25.20
N ILE A 53 9.06 -6.60 -26.49
CA ILE A 53 8.40 -5.75 -27.48
C ILE A 53 6.88 -5.70 -27.26
N GLU A 54 6.32 -6.68 -26.55
CA GLU A 54 4.90 -6.77 -26.24
C GLU A 54 4.58 -6.22 -24.84
N LYS A 55 5.54 -5.63 -24.10
CA LYS A 55 5.30 -5.17 -22.72
C LYS A 55 4.17 -4.14 -22.58
N ASP A 56 3.98 -3.31 -23.62
CA ASP A 56 2.93 -2.29 -23.69
C ASP A 56 1.65 -2.81 -24.35
N LYS A 57 1.57 -4.12 -24.64
CA LYS A 57 0.39 -4.72 -25.24
C LYS A 57 -0.77 -4.74 -24.26
N ALA A 58 -1.81 -4.00 -24.63
CA ALA A 58 -3.08 -4.07 -23.93
C ALA A 58 -3.92 -5.24 -24.45
N TYR A 59 -4.61 -5.90 -23.53
CA TYR A 59 -5.64 -6.89 -23.84
C TYR A 59 -6.98 -6.36 -23.33
N SER A 60 -8.02 -6.51 -24.14
CA SER A 60 -9.36 -6.19 -23.66
C SER A 60 -9.84 -7.23 -22.65
N LEU A 61 -10.73 -6.82 -21.75
CA LEU A 61 -11.33 -7.75 -20.80
C LEU A 61 -12.05 -8.90 -21.50
N ASP A 62 -12.72 -8.63 -22.62
CA ASP A 62 -13.46 -9.64 -23.39
C ASP A 62 -12.53 -10.68 -24.03
N GLU A 63 -11.36 -10.26 -24.53
CA GLU A 63 -10.33 -11.18 -25.03
C GLU A 63 -9.80 -12.09 -23.91
N CYS A 64 -9.46 -11.52 -22.75
CA CYS A 64 -9.00 -12.28 -21.60
C CYS A 64 -10.06 -13.27 -21.11
N LYS A 65 -11.32 -12.82 -21.00
CA LYS A 65 -12.46 -13.66 -20.62
C LYS A 65 -12.64 -14.84 -21.55
N LYS A 66 -12.60 -14.59 -22.87
CA LYS A 66 -12.68 -15.63 -23.89
C LYS A 66 -11.52 -16.62 -23.79
N GLU A 67 -10.29 -16.14 -23.57
CA GLU A 67 -9.11 -17.01 -23.39
C GLU A 67 -9.22 -17.89 -22.14
N TRP A 68 -9.73 -17.33 -21.04
CA TRP A 68 -9.85 -18.03 -19.76
C TRP A 68 -11.12 -18.88 -19.62
N GLY A 69 -12.01 -18.87 -20.61
CA GLY A 69 -13.28 -19.62 -20.57
C GLY A 69 -14.28 -19.07 -19.54
N ILE A 70 -14.25 -17.76 -19.31
CA ILE A 70 -15.15 -17.05 -18.39
C ILE A 70 -16.15 -16.27 -19.25
N ASP A 71 -17.43 -16.64 -19.21
CA ASP A 71 -18.52 -15.85 -19.81
C ASP A 71 -18.82 -14.57 -18.98
#